data_AF-A0A085B7F8-F1
#
_entry.id   AF-A0A085B7F8-F1
#
_cell.length_a   1.000
_cell.length_b   1.000
_cell.length_c   1.000
_cell.angle_alpha   90.00
_cell.angle_beta   90.00
_cell.angle_gamma   90.00
#
_symmetry.space_group_name_H-M   'P 1'
#
loop_
_entity.id
_entity.type
_entity.pdbx_description
1 polymer ?
#
loop_
_entity_poly.entity_id
_entity_poly.type
_entity_poly.pdbx_seq_one_letter_code
_entity_poly.pdbx_strand_id
1 'polypeptide(L)'
;MKKILIYIPIIFFFSGCKKNNSAKTIFNDQKTIAPKNAKNDISKIKNDSWNGIYYFEASNRDNVKTIFDITIFSLENISLAVTEEGMKNNYSSLKAAKIDNEKIRIDYDPSSDGMGTIYIEKSDDRFYISGNPIYFINPGNNEMPLKKIK
;
A
#
# COMPACT_ATOMS: atom_id res chain seq x y z
N MET A 1 -48.91 33.74 7.77
CA MET A 1 -49.15 32.78 6.65
C MET A 1 -48.21 31.60 6.86
N LYS A 2 -48.75 30.43 7.25
CA LYS A 2 -47.98 29.24 7.62
C LYS A 2 -47.52 28.53 6.35
N LYS A 3 -46.20 28.36 6.16
CA LYS A 3 -45.64 27.52 5.10
C LYS A 3 -45.63 26.08 5.57
N ILE A 4 -46.48 25.26 4.96
CA ILE A 4 -46.53 23.80 5.13
C ILE A 4 -45.44 23.22 4.23
N LEU A 5 -44.42 22.61 4.84
CA LEU A 5 -43.41 21.85 4.13
C LEU A 5 -43.84 20.38 4.13
N ILE A 6 -44.25 19.88 2.97
CA ILE A 6 -44.71 18.51 2.76
C ILE A 6 -43.49 17.60 2.66
N TYR A 7 -43.38 16.65 3.58
CA TYR A 7 -42.34 15.63 3.62
C TYR A 7 -42.84 14.41 2.82
N ILE A 8 -42.12 14.01 1.77
CA ILE A 8 -42.40 12.80 0.98
C ILE A 8 -41.40 11.72 1.40
N PRO A 9 -41.81 10.63 2.07
CA PRO A 9 -40.94 9.49 2.28
C PRO A 9 -40.88 8.62 1.03
N ILE A 10 -39.67 8.46 0.47
CA ILE A 10 -39.36 7.50 -0.59
C ILE A 10 -39.22 6.12 0.06
N ILE A 11 -40.14 5.21 -0.26
CA ILE A 11 -40.13 3.81 0.16
C ILE A 11 -39.32 3.02 -0.88
N PHE A 12 -38.13 2.54 -0.53
CA PHE A 12 -37.44 1.50 -1.30
C PHE A 12 -37.73 0.14 -0.68
N PHE A 13 -38.55 -0.66 -1.40
CA PHE A 13 -38.68 -2.10 -1.20
C PHE A 13 -37.44 -2.79 -1.76
N PHE A 14 -36.64 -3.43 -0.90
CA PHE A 14 -35.75 -4.51 -1.34
C PHE A 14 -36.17 -5.81 -0.66
N SER A 15 -36.78 -6.65 -1.49
CA SER A 15 -37.20 -8.02 -1.20
C SER A 15 -36.02 -8.86 -0.72
N GLY A 16 -36.20 -9.52 0.42
CA GLY A 16 -35.29 -10.53 0.91
C GLY A 16 -35.35 -11.81 0.07
N CYS A 17 -34.20 -12.50 -0.01
CA CYS A 17 -34.18 -13.92 -0.35
C CYS A 17 -33.35 -14.65 0.71
N LYS A 18 -34.08 -15.31 1.62
CA LYS A 18 -33.58 -16.30 2.58
C LYS A 18 -33.50 -17.63 1.83
N LYS A 19 -32.34 -18.30 1.78
CA LYS A 19 -32.25 -19.70 1.32
C LYS A 19 -31.99 -20.60 2.52
N ASN A 20 -32.92 -21.52 2.70
CA ASN A 20 -32.97 -22.53 3.74
C ASN A 20 -32.29 -23.82 3.24
N ASN A 21 -31.78 -24.60 4.20
CA ASN A 21 -31.09 -25.88 4.05
C ASN A 21 -31.92 -27.01 3.43
N SER A 22 -31.25 -27.93 2.70
CA SER A 22 -31.47 -29.40 2.63
C SER A 22 -30.45 -29.95 1.61
N ALA A 23 -29.73 -31.08 1.72
CA ALA A 23 -29.83 -32.30 2.52
C ALA A 23 -28.41 -32.91 2.70
N LYS A 24 -28.07 -33.40 3.90
CA LYS A 24 -27.94 -34.83 4.29
C LYS A 24 -26.81 -35.63 3.59
N THR A 25 -25.71 -35.85 4.32
CA THR A 25 -25.02 -37.15 4.33
C THR A 25 -24.48 -37.41 5.74
N ILE A 26 -24.84 -38.57 6.28
CA ILE A 26 -24.48 -39.11 7.61
C ILE A 26 -23.17 -39.88 7.42
N PHE A 27 -22.19 -39.76 8.34
CA PHE A 27 -21.62 -40.89 9.10
C PHE A 27 -20.51 -40.46 10.08
N ASN A 28 -20.70 -40.90 11.33
CA ASN A 28 -19.78 -41.17 12.44
C ASN A 28 -19.11 -40.04 13.25
N ASP A 29 -19.68 -39.85 14.45
CA ASP A 29 -18.98 -39.46 15.68
C ASP A 29 -17.87 -40.46 16.03
N GLN A 30 -16.63 -40.00 16.23
CA GLN A 30 -15.71 -40.55 17.24
C GLN A 30 -14.74 -39.48 17.80
N LYS A 31 -14.96 -39.14 19.07
CA LYS A 31 -13.98 -38.99 20.16
C LYS A 31 -12.96 -37.83 20.16
N THR A 32 -13.21 -36.91 21.09
CA THR A 32 -12.36 -35.87 21.69
C THR A 32 -10.96 -36.33 22.09
N ILE A 33 -9.90 -35.63 21.62
CA ILE A 33 -8.64 -35.36 22.37
C ILE A 33 -8.00 -34.04 21.87
N ALA A 34 -7.74 -33.11 22.79
CA ALA A 34 -6.70 -32.07 22.68
C ALA A 34 -5.88 -32.10 24.00
N PRO A 35 -4.70 -31.45 24.17
CA PRO A 35 -3.86 -30.69 23.24
C PRO A 35 -2.33 -31.05 23.33
N LYS A 36 -1.49 -30.54 22.41
CA LYS A 36 -0.17 -29.87 22.66
C LYS A 36 0.76 -29.78 21.43
N ASN A 37 1.00 -28.52 21.05
CA ASN A 37 2.26 -27.88 20.63
C ASN A 37 3.22 -28.49 19.59
N ALA A 38 3.37 -27.67 18.54
CA ALA A 38 4.61 -27.23 17.91
C ALA A 38 5.36 -28.23 17.01
N LYS A 39 5.39 -27.93 15.71
CA LYS A 39 6.56 -27.29 15.10
C LYS A 39 6.35 -27.01 13.61
N ASN A 40 6.70 -25.78 13.24
CA ASN A 40 7.39 -25.42 12.00
C ASN A 40 6.56 -25.37 10.72
N ASP A 41 5.66 -24.38 10.62
CA ASP A 41 5.38 -23.80 9.31
C ASP A 41 6.50 -22.81 8.95
N ILE A 42 7.65 -23.41 8.60
CA ILE A 42 8.79 -22.75 7.96
C ILE A 42 8.36 -22.49 6.51
N SER A 43 7.49 -21.49 6.33
CA SER A 43 7.13 -20.98 5.00
C SER A 43 6.97 -19.44 4.96
N LYS A 44 7.24 -18.75 6.08
CA LYS A 44 7.39 -17.28 6.13
C LYS A 44 8.81 -16.82 5.79
N ILE A 45 9.34 -17.31 4.67
CA ILE A 45 10.30 -16.55 3.89
C ILE A 45 9.68 -16.44 2.50
N LYS A 46 8.62 -15.62 2.39
CA LYS A 46 8.29 -15.07 1.08
C LYS A 46 9.50 -14.20 0.73
N ASN A 47 10.26 -14.62 -0.27
CA ASN A 47 11.12 -13.72 -1.03
C ASN A 47 10.23 -12.55 -1.47
N ASP A 48 10.23 -11.48 -0.68
CA ASP A 48 9.51 -10.28 -1.00
C ASP A 48 10.29 -9.65 -2.16
N SER A 49 9.74 -9.70 -3.37
CA SER A 49 10.40 -9.15 -4.56
C SER A 49 10.75 -7.66 -4.42
N TRP A 50 10.15 -7.02 -3.43
CA TRP A 50 10.36 -5.63 -3.03
C TRP A 50 11.55 -5.43 -2.08
N ASN A 51 12.12 -6.49 -1.49
CA ASN A 51 13.31 -6.34 -0.65
C ASN A 51 14.48 -5.77 -1.47
N GLY A 52 15.13 -4.75 -0.92
CA GLY A 52 16.28 -4.11 -1.54
C GLY A 52 16.47 -2.65 -1.14
N ILE A 53 17.50 -2.06 -1.72
CA ILE A 53 17.84 -0.64 -1.57
C ILE A 53 17.56 0.08 -2.90
N TYR A 54 16.75 1.13 -2.83
CA TYR A 54 16.31 1.91 -3.98
C TYR A 54 16.73 3.36 -3.81
N TYR A 55 17.09 3.97 -4.93
CA TYR A 55 17.44 5.38 -5.02
C TYR A 55 16.63 6.05 -6.12
N PHE A 56 16.05 7.20 -5.78
CA PHE A 56 15.44 8.13 -6.71
C PHE A 56 16.04 9.50 -6.53
N GLU A 57 16.28 10.19 -7.64
CA GLU A 57 16.63 11.59 -7.67
C GLU A 57 15.96 12.25 -8.86
N ALA A 58 15.42 13.44 -8.63
CA ALA A 58 14.97 14.30 -9.70
C ALA A 58 15.13 15.77 -9.31
N SER A 59 15.09 16.64 -10.31
CA SER A 59 15.17 18.08 -10.13
C SER A 59 14.00 18.76 -10.82
N ASN A 60 13.47 19.82 -10.19
CA ASN A 60 12.46 20.67 -10.81
C ASN A 60 13.10 21.70 -11.77
N ARG A 61 12.29 22.58 -12.37
CA ARG A 61 12.76 23.63 -13.32
C ARG A 61 13.79 24.60 -12.72
N ASP A 62 13.75 24.78 -11.41
CA ASP A 62 14.67 25.67 -10.68
C ASP A 62 15.92 24.92 -10.17
N ASN A 63 16.13 23.69 -10.64
CA ASN A 63 17.19 22.78 -10.21
C ASN A 63 17.16 22.41 -8.72
N VAL A 64 16.01 22.59 -8.06
CA VAL A 64 15.80 22.08 -6.70
C VAL A 64 15.66 20.57 -6.78
N LYS A 65 16.48 19.87 -5.99
CA LYS A 65 16.53 18.40 -5.98
C LYS A 65 15.58 17.82 -4.94
N THR A 66 14.92 16.75 -5.35
CA THR A 66 14.21 15.81 -4.47
C THR A 66 14.89 14.45 -4.58
N ILE A 67 15.27 13.88 -3.44
CA ILE A 67 15.94 12.58 -3.36
C ILE A 67 15.18 11.67 -2.40
N PHE A 68 14.96 10.43 -2.82
CA PHE A 68 14.46 9.35 -1.95
C PHE A 68 15.50 8.24 -1.83
N ASP A 69 16.02 8.05 -0.62
CA ASP A 69 16.80 6.87 -0.23
C ASP A 69 15.85 5.88 0.45
N ILE A 70 15.49 4.78 -0.22
CA ILE A 70 14.50 3.82 0.29
C ILE A 70 15.18 2.48 0.57
N THR A 71 14.99 1.95 1.77
CA THR A 71 15.40 0.58 2.13
C THR A 71 14.18 -0.22 2.53
N ILE A 72 13.85 -1.25 1.75
CA ILE A 72 12.75 -2.16 2.03
C ILE A 72 13.33 -3.45 2.59
N PHE A 73 13.17 -3.67 3.89
CA PHE A 73 13.48 -4.98 4.50
C PHE A 73 12.31 -5.94 4.28
N SER A 74 11.09 -5.44 4.44
CA SER A 74 9.82 -6.08 4.09
C SER A 74 8.76 -5.01 3.92
N LEU A 75 7.57 -5.35 3.39
CA LEU A 75 6.45 -4.40 3.34
C LEU A 75 6.00 -3.87 4.71
N GLU A 76 6.37 -4.51 5.82
CA GLU A 76 6.03 -4.05 7.17
C GLU A 76 7.19 -3.32 7.86
N ASN A 77 8.35 -3.22 7.20
CA ASN A 77 9.55 -2.59 7.74
C ASN A 77 10.35 -1.91 6.63
N ILE A 78 10.11 -0.61 6.48
CA ILE A 78 10.75 0.25 5.49
C ILE A 78 11.41 1.43 6.19
N SER A 79 12.60 1.79 5.73
CA SER A 79 13.28 3.04 6.05
C SER A 79 13.29 3.93 4.82
N LEU A 80 12.97 5.20 5.01
CA LEU A 80 12.95 6.20 3.95
C LEU A 80 13.69 7.44 4.44
N ALA A 81 14.63 7.93 3.64
CA ALA A 81 15.12 9.29 3.81
C ALA A 81 14.70 10.14 2.61
N VAL A 82 14.12 11.29 2.92
CA VAL A 82 13.64 12.27 1.94
C VAL A 82 14.54 13.49 2.05
N THR A 83 15.15 13.90 0.94
CA THR A 83 15.88 15.18 0.87
C THR A 83 15.15 16.11 -0.07
N GLU A 84 14.67 17.24 0.45
CA GLU A 84 13.97 18.29 -0.29
C GLU A 84 14.57 19.63 0.11
N GLU A 85 14.89 20.49 -0.87
CA GLU A 85 15.50 21.81 -0.63
C GLU A 85 16.78 21.75 0.24
N GLY A 86 17.51 20.63 0.18
CA GLY A 86 18.71 20.39 0.98
C GLY A 86 18.45 19.96 2.43
N MET A 87 17.19 19.90 2.86
CA MET A 87 16.79 19.36 4.16
C MET A 87 16.51 17.87 4.07
N LYS A 88 17.18 17.07 4.91
CA LYS A 88 17.03 15.62 4.98
C LYS A 88 16.17 15.20 6.17
N ASN A 89 15.03 14.58 5.89
CA ASN A 89 14.14 13.97 6.87
C ASN A 89 14.23 12.44 6.79
N ASN A 90 14.21 11.78 7.95
CA ASN A 90 14.33 10.32 8.02
C ASN A 90 13.08 9.72 8.68
N TYR A 91 12.57 8.66 8.07
CA TYR A 91 11.40 7.92 8.48
C TYR A 91 11.78 6.44 8.60
N SER A 92 11.29 5.77 9.64
CA SER A 92 11.59 4.36 9.89
C SER A 92 10.36 3.62 10.38
N SER A 93 10.41 2.28 10.37
CA SER A 93 9.27 1.42 10.71
C SER A 93 8.03 1.71 9.86
N LEU A 94 8.24 2.19 8.63
CA LEU A 94 7.17 2.45 7.68
C LEU A 94 6.60 1.14 7.13
N LYS A 95 5.34 1.21 6.71
CA LYS A 95 4.63 0.10 6.09
C LYS A 95 4.19 0.48 4.69
N ALA A 96 4.24 -0.51 3.80
CA ALA A 96 3.73 -0.41 2.44
C ALA A 96 2.41 -1.16 2.31
N ALA A 97 1.41 -0.52 1.70
CA ALA A 97 0.22 -1.19 1.22
C ALA A 97 0.46 -1.70 -0.20
N LYS A 98 0.12 -2.97 -0.47
CA LYS A 98 0.04 -3.46 -1.85
C LYS A 98 -1.18 -2.86 -2.52
N ILE A 99 -0.97 -2.19 -3.65
CA ILE A 99 -2.06 -1.76 -4.54
C ILE A 99 -2.41 -2.92 -5.47
N ASP A 100 -1.39 -3.55 -6.05
CA ASP A 100 -1.48 -4.79 -6.83
C ASP A 100 -0.17 -5.59 -6.73
N ASN A 101 0.07 -6.53 -7.65
CA ASN A 101 1.28 -7.37 -7.63
C ASN A 101 2.55 -6.61 -8.04
N GLU A 102 2.39 -5.53 -8.79
CA GLU A 102 3.43 -4.72 -9.42
C GLU A 102 3.52 -3.33 -8.80
N LYS A 103 2.65 -2.99 -7.84
CA LYS A 103 2.62 -1.65 -7.24
C LYS A 103 2.39 -1.67 -5.74
N ILE A 104 3.23 -0.92 -5.03
CA ILE A 104 3.11 -0.65 -3.59
C ILE A 104 3.00 0.85 -3.31
N ARG A 105 2.35 1.20 -2.21
CA ARG A 105 2.18 2.56 -1.68
C ARG A 105 2.83 2.65 -0.31
N ILE A 106 3.65 3.67 -0.07
CA ILE A 106 4.25 3.96 1.24
C ILE A 106 3.79 5.35 1.67
N ASP A 107 3.05 5.42 2.77
CA ASP A 107 2.65 6.67 3.42
C ASP A 107 3.67 6.99 4.52
N TYR A 108 4.61 7.90 4.25
CA TYR A 108 5.67 8.28 5.18
C TYR A 108 5.34 9.52 6.01
N ASP A 109 4.49 10.40 5.50
CA ASP A 109 3.95 11.55 6.23
C ASP A 109 2.46 11.75 5.91
N PRO A 110 1.57 10.98 6.56
CA PRO A 110 0.13 11.06 6.30
C PRO A 110 -0.49 12.39 6.72
N SER A 111 0.24 13.24 7.46
CA SER A 111 -0.23 14.57 7.84
C SER A 111 -0.07 15.62 6.73
N SER A 112 0.69 15.30 5.69
CA SER A 112 1.14 16.25 4.66
C SER A 112 0.20 16.31 3.44
N ASP A 113 -1.12 16.24 3.62
CA ASP A 113 -2.14 16.38 2.54
C ASP A 113 -1.81 15.64 1.23
N GLY A 114 -1.34 14.40 1.35
CA GLY A 114 -0.96 13.54 0.23
C GLY A 114 0.50 13.68 -0.23
N MET A 115 1.22 14.73 0.14
CA MET A 115 2.65 14.93 -0.18
C MET A 115 3.56 13.90 0.49
N GLY A 116 3.13 13.32 1.61
CA GLY A 116 3.85 12.26 2.31
C GLY A 116 3.60 10.85 1.81
N THR A 117 3.32 10.67 0.51
CA THR A 117 3.03 9.36 -0.09
C THR A 117 3.89 9.14 -1.33
N ILE A 118 4.58 8.00 -1.40
CA ILE A 118 5.24 7.51 -2.61
C ILE A 118 4.61 6.20 -3.08
N TYR A 119 4.58 5.99 -4.40
CA TYR A 119 4.29 4.67 -4.97
C TYR A 119 5.53 4.15 -5.66
N ILE A 120 5.77 2.85 -5.49
CA ILE A 120 6.83 2.14 -6.19
C ILE A 120 6.15 1.10 -7.08
N GLU A 121 6.44 1.18 -8.36
CA GLU A 121 5.89 0.30 -9.39
C GLU A 121 7.01 -0.54 -10.00
N LYS A 122 6.70 -1.79 -10.30
CA LYS A 122 7.59 -2.76 -10.90
C LYS A 122 7.09 -3.06 -12.31
N SER A 123 7.97 -2.97 -13.29
CA SER A 123 7.70 -3.42 -14.65
C SER A 123 8.92 -4.21 -15.12
N ASP A 124 8.71 -5.49 -15.46
CA ASP A 124 9.77 -6.48 -15.67
C ASP A 124 10.72 -6.56 -14.47
N ASP A 125 12.01 -6.34 -14.68
CA ASP A 125 13.04 -6.30 -13.64
C ASP A 125 13.40 -4.88 -13.19
N ARG A 126 12.59 -3.89 -13.57
CA ARG A 126 12.80 -2.48 -13.26
C ARG A 126 11.78 -1.97 -12.26
N PHE A 127 12.19 -0.96 -11.50
CA PHE A 127 11.36 -0.29 -10.52
C PHE A 127 11.23 1.18 -10.91
N TYR A 128 10.12 1.81 -10.53
CA TYR A 128 9.79 3.20 -10.86
C TYR A 128 9.11 3.86 -9.68
N ILE A 129 9.40 5.14 -9.42
CA ILE A 129 8.49 5.95 -8.61
C ILE A 129 7.31 6.28 -9.52
N SER A 130 6.10 6.01 -9.04
CA SER A 130 4.87 6.28 -9.78
C SER A 130 3.82 6.93 -8.89
N GLY A 131 2.68 7.29 -9.47
CA GLY A 131 1.55 7.86 -8.74
C GLY A 131 1.68 9.36 -8.49
N ASN A 132 0.95 9.84 -7.50
CA ASN A 132 0.74 11.25 -7.25
C ASN A 132 0.65 11.48 -5.73
N PRO A 133 1.30 12.50 -5.16
CA PRO A 133 1.95 13.64 -5.80
C PRO A 133 3.38 13.34 -6.27
N ILE A 134 3.55 13.31 -7.59
CA ILE A 134 4.85 13.51 -8.26
C ILE A 134 5.01 14.99 -8.64
N TYR A 135 3.97 15.82 -8.48
CA TYR A 135 3.93 17.21 -8.98
C TYR A 135 5.03 18.17 -8.47
N PHE A 136 5.72 17.87 -7.37
CA PHE A 136 6.89 18.65 -6.93
C PHE A 136 8.11 18.39 -7.80
N ILE A 137 8.17 17.18 -8.34
CA ILE A 137 9.10 16.81 -9.37
C ILE A 137 8.43 17.24 -10.67
N ASN A 138 8.76 18.44 -11.12
CA ASN A 138 8.54 18.85 -12.51
C ASN A 138 9.82 18.43 -13.25
N PRO A 139 10.05 17.13 -13.52
CA PRO A 139 11.28 16.73 -14.18
C PRO A 139 11.25 17.43 -15.52
N GLY A 140 12.24 18.28 -15.84
CA GLY A 140 12.23 19.03 -17.10
C GLY A 140 12.01 18.09 -18.29
N ASN A 141 13.07 17.38 -18.70
CA ASN A 141 13.01 16.42 -19.81
C ASN A 141 13.46 15.02 -19.38
N ASN A 142 13.41 14.70 -18.09
CA ASN A 142 14.04 13.50 -17.53
C ASN A 142 13.01 12.38 -17.32
N GLU A 143 13.37 11.16 -17.74
CA GLU A 143 12.65 9.93 -17.37
C GLU A 143 12.83 9.62 -15.87
N MET A 144 11.89 8.88 -15.26
CA MET A 144 11.86 8.54 -13.82
C MET A 144 12.16 7.06 -13.50
N PRO A 145 13.30 6.48 -13.91
CA PRO A 145 13.67 5.13 -13.48
C PRO A 145 14.16 5.13 -12.03
N LEU A 146 13.68 4.21 -11.19
CA LEU A 146 14.36 3.91 -9.92
C LEU A 146 15.56 3.01 -10.18
N LYS A 147 16.67 3.29 -9.50
CA LYS A 147 17.83 2.41 -9.52
C LYS A 147 17.78 1.48 -8.30
N LYS A 148 17.59 0.18 -8.54
CA LYS A 148 17.84 -0.85 -7.52
C LYS A 148 19.35 -1.04 -7.40
N ILE A 149 19.91 -0.77 -6.21
CA ILE A 149 21.36 -0.79 -5.99
C ILE A 149 21.81 -2.17 -5.52
N LYS A 150 21.02 -2.83 -4.67
CA LYS A 150 21.27 -4.17 -4.11
C LYS A 150 19.94 -4.88 -3.86
#